data_AF-A0A1H3MRG4-F1
#
_entry.id   AF-A0A1H3MRG4-F1
#
_cell.length_a   1.000
_cell.length_b   1.000
_cell.length_c   1.000
_cell.angle_alpha   90.00
_cell.angle_beta   90.00
_cell.angle_gamma   90.00
#
_symmetry.space_group_name_H-M   'P 1'
#
loop_
_entity.id
_entity.type
_entity.pdbx_description
1 polymer ?
#
loop_
_entity_poly.entity_id
_entity_poly.type
_entity_poly.pdbx_seq_one_letter_code
_entity_poly.pdbx_strand_id
1 'polypeptide(L)'
;MGASISSSPDWDGQGTDMDGATAARAGAGTARQDAARPGCPADPVLDHLRRTARSSRCKSYVDLFGACASMSGNRQVAAQAASDVLMRCLSQALGRRPVLYREGEREMSFDEAWLMALVRSLQADDVASATFLLHSRVPKHARRNLVFLLQRVAEDFDQV
;
A
#
# COMPACT_ATOMS: atom_id res chain seq x y z
N MET A 1 52.21 -40.57 16.25
CA MET A 1 51.53 -41.84 16.62
C MET A 1 50.05 -41.57 16.72
N GLY A 2 49.21 -42.35 16.02
CA GLY A 2 47.77 -42.40 16.24
C GLY A 2 46.92 -41.71 15.16
N ALA A 3 46.44 -42.51 14.22
CA ALA A 3 45.50 -42.17 13.14
C ALA A 3 44.03 -42.31 13.59
N SER A 4 43.11 -41.89 12.70
CA SER A 4 41.74 -42.40 12.43
C SER A 4 40.64 -41.32 12.52
N ILE A 5 40.07 -40.81 11.42
CA ILE A 5 39.07 -41.33 10.44
C ILE A 5 37.62 -41.47 10.94
N SER A 6 36.69 -40.72 10.31
CA SER A 6 35.29 -41.09 9.93
C SER A 6 34.54 -39.82 9.48
N SER A 7 34.30 -39.62 8.17
CA SER A 7 33.14 -40.07 7.35
C SER A 7 31.98 -39.06 7.36
N SER A 8 31.85 -38.20 6.32
CA SER A 8 30.92 -38.28 5.14
C SER A 8 29.61 -37.49 5.36
N PRO A 9 28.79 -37.15 4.33
CA PRO A 9 28.92 -37.28 2.86
C PRO A 9 28.79 -35.91 2.12
N ASP A 10 29.41 -35.67 0.96
CA ASP A 10 29.17 -36.18 -0.40
C ASP A 10 27.82 -35.72 -1.01
N TRP A 11 27.87 -34.68 -1.83
CA TRP A 11 26.74 -34.06 -2.55
C TRP A 11 26.90 -34.32 -4.06
N ASP A 12 26.73 -35.58 -4.46
CA ASP A 12 26.61 -35.96 -5.86
C ASP A 12 25.16 -36.33 -6.20
N GLY A 13 24.62 -35.62 -7.19
CA GLY A 13 23.24 -35.77 -7.65
C GLY A 13 23.00 -35.01 -8.96
N GLN A 14 23.73 -35.40 -10.00
CA GLN A 14 23.37 -35.15 -11.40
C GLN A 14 22.24 -36.11 -11.85
N GLY A 15 21.36 -35.61 -12.71
CA GLY A 15 20.29 -36.38 -13.36
C GLY A 15 19.33 -35.44 -14.08
N THR A 16 19.74 -34.87 -15.21
CA THR A 16 19.39 -35.28 -16.60
C THR A 16 18.02 -34.82 -17.08
N ASP A 17 18.08 -34.06 -18.16
CA ASP A 17 17.01 -33.68 -19.09
C ASP A 17 16.06 -34.83 -19.45
N MET A 18 14.78 -34.49 -19.65
CA MET A 18 13.97 -35.11 -20.70
C MET A 18 12.88 -34.15 -21.18
N ASP A 19 12.99 -33.78 -22.45
CA ASP A 19 11.94 -33.27 -23.33
C ASP A 19 10.73 -34.23 -23.40
N GLY A 20 9.53 -33.69 -23.61
CA GLY A 20 8.37 -34.53 -23.93
C GLY A 20 7.00 -33.87 -23.95
N ALA A 21 6.66 -33.30 -25.12
CA ALA A 21 5.36 -33.42 -25.80
C ALA A 21 4.03 -32.96 -25.13
N THR A 22 3.49 -31.88 -25.72
CA THR A 22 2.19 -31.81 -26.41
C THR A 22 0.95 -32.51 -25.80
N ALA A 23 -0.01 -31.71 -25.33
CA ALA A 23 -1.44 -31.96 -25.56
C ALA A 23 -2.27 -30.67 -25.38
N ALA A 24 -2.80 -30.17 -26.49
CA ALA A 24 -3.94 -29.27 -26.51
C ALA A 24 -5.13 -29.90 -25.79
N ARG A 25 -5.95 -29.11 -25.07
CA ARG A 25 -7.42 -29.04 -25.25
C ARG A 25 -7.98 -27.72 -24.69
N ALA A 26 -8.85 -27.15 -25.51
CA ALA A 26 -9.69 -26.01 -25.21
C ALA A 26 -10.53 -26.21 -23.94
N GLY A 27 -10.60 -25.14 -23.15
CA GLY A 27 -11.61 -24.95 -22.12
C GLY A 27 -12.00 -23.49 -22.16
N ALA A 28 -12.98 -23.17 -22.99
CA ALA A 28 -13.73 -21.93 -22.93
C ALA A 28 -14.40 -21.84 -21.56
N GLY A 29 -13.67 -21.29 -20.58
CA GLY A 29 -14.21 -20.81 -19.32
C GLY A 29 -14.85 -19.45 -19.58
N THR A 30 -16.08 -19.50 -20.06
CA THR A 30 -17.09 -18.46 -20.01
C THR A 30 -16.78 -17.38 -18.99
N ALA A 31 -16.68 -16.15 -19.51
CA ALA A 31 -16.97 -14.90 -18.84
C ALA A 31 -17.59 -15.08 -17.44
N ARG A 32 -16.74 -15.10 -16.41
CA ARG A 32 -17.09 -14.46 -15.15
C ARG A 32 -16.75 -12.98 -15.29
N GLN A 33 -17.43 -12.35 -16.26
CA GLN A 33 -17.92 -11.01 -16.05
C GLN A 33 -18.90 -11.12 -14.90
N ASP A 34 -18.37 -11.14 -13.67
CA ASP A 34 -19.18 -10.77 -12.52
C ASP A 34 -19.54 -9.32 -12.77
N ALA A 35 -20.76 -9.16 -13.28
CA ALA A 35 -21.42 -7.91 -13.53
C ALA A 35 -21.06 -6.94 -12.42
N ALA A 36 -20.39 -5.86 -12.81
CA ALA A 36 -20.29 -4.64 -12.03
C ALA A 36 -21.73 -4.20 -11.71
N ARG A 37 -22.26 -4.70 -10.59
CA ARG A 37 -23.46 -4.16 -9.97
C ARG A 37 -23.10 -2.74 -9.53
N PRO A 38 -23.82 -1.70 -9.97
CA PRO A 38 -23.61 -0.36 -9.45
C PRO A 38 -24.13 -0.37 -8.01
N GLY A 39 -23.24 -0.28 -7.02
CA GLY A 39 -23.66 -0.56 -5.64
C GLY A 39 -22.60 -0.35 -4.57
N CYS A 40 -21.81 0.71 -4.67
CA CYS A 40 -21.30 1.57 -3.58
C CYS A 40 -20.37 2.58 -4.28
N PRO A 41 -20.44 3.90 -4.03
CA PRO A 41 -19.44 4.80 -4.57
C PRO A 41 -18.07 4.32 -4.08
N ALA A 42 -17.24 3.85 -4.99
CA ALA A 42 -15.84 3.59 -4.70
C ALA A 42 -15.25 4.94 -4.30
N ASP A 43 -14.79 5.06 -3.05
CA ASP A 43 -14.25 6.31 -2.56
C ASP A 43 -12.98 6.63 -3.36
N PRO A 44 -12.96 7.71 -4.17
CA PRO A 44 -11.86 8.00 -5.08
C PRO A 44 -10.54 8.22 -4.33
N VAL A 45 -10.62 8.73 -3.09
CA VAL A 45 -9.46 8.88 -2.21
C VAL A 45 -8.92 7.50 -1.84
N LEU A 46 -9.78 6.56 -1.43
CA LEU A 46 -9.36 5.21 -1.04
C LEU A 46 -8.70 4.47 -2.21
N ASP A 47 -9.29 4.51 -3.41
CA ASP A 47 -8.72 3.85 -4.58
C ASP A 47 -7.37 4.47 -4.99
N HIS A 48 -7.22 5.79 -4.89
CA HIS A 48 -5.93 6.44 -5.10
C HIS A 48 -4.88 6.03 -4.06
N LEU A 49 -5.26 5.91 -2.79
CA LEU A 49 -4.36 5.44 -1.74
C LEU A 49 -3.95 3.98 -1.97
N ARG A 50 -4.88 3.12 -2.40
CA ARG A 50 -4.60 1.72 -2.78
C ARG A 50 -3.62 1.64 -3.95
N ARG A 51 -3.79 2.48 -4.98
CA ARG A 51 -2.87 2.59 -6.13
C ARG A 51 -1.49 3.07 -5.70
N THR A 52 -1.45 4.16 -4.95
CA THR A 52 -0.21 4.81 -4.51
C THR A 52 0.57 3.94 -3.54
N ALA A 53 -0.10 3.20 -2.65
CA ALA A 53 0.55 2.23 -1.79
C ALA A 53 1.24 1.10 -2.56
N ARG A 54 0.71 0.72 -3.74
CA ARG A 54 1.36 -0.25 -4.61
C ARG A 54 2.56 0.35 -5.34
N SER A 55 2.39 1.52 -5.95
CA SER A 55 3.45 2.17 -6.75
C SER A 55 4.64 2.61 -5.89
N SER A 56 4.38 3.12 -4.68
CA SER A 56 5.42 3.55 -3.72
C SER A 56 6.34 2.41 -3.28
N ARG A 57 5.89 1.14 -3.31
CA ARG A 57 6.73 -0.02 -2.99
C ARG A 57 7.85 -0.26 -4.01
N CYS A 58 7.67 0.23 -5.24
CA CYS A 58 8.65 0.08 -6.31
C CYS A 58 9.59 1.28 -6.40
N LYS A 59 9.37 2.36 -5.62
CA LYS A 59 10.18 3.59 -5.65
C LYS A 59 11.13 3.63 -4.45
N SER A 60 12.43 3.57 -4.71
CA SER A 60 13.48 3.60 -3.67
C SER A 60 13.90 5.02 -3.23
N TYR A 61 13.47 6.08 -3.95
CA TYR A 61 14.12 7.41 -3.91
C TYR A 61 13.32 8.55 -3.22
N VAL A 62 12.23 8.25 -2.51
CA VAL A 62 11.31 9.29 -2.02
C VAL A 62 11.40 9.42 -0.50
N ASP A 63 12.39 10.14 0.03
CA ASP A 63 12.36 10.56 1.43
C ASP A 63 12.58 12.07 1.58
N LEU A 64 13.74 12.59 1.13
CA LEU A 64 14.00 14.03 1.26
C LEU A 64 13.41 14.87 0.11
N PHE A 65 13.61 14.44 -1.14
CA PHE A 65 13.08 15.15 -2.31
C PHE A 65 11.56 14.99 -2.46
N GLY A 66 10.99 13.89 -1.96
CA GLY A 66 9.55 13.68 -1.91
C GLY A 66 8.85 14.65 -0.97
N ALA A 67 9.40 14.86 0.22
CA ALA A 67 8.87 15.84 1.16
C ALA A 67 8.95 17.26 0.58
N CYS A 68 10.07 17.63 -0.06
CA CYS A 68 10.19 18.94 -0.73
C CYS A 68 9.25 19.08 -1.92
N ALA A 69 9.11 18.04 -2.76
CA ALA A 69 8.18 18.02 -3.89
C ALA A 69 6.73 18.11 -3.44
N SER A 70 6.39 17.51 -2.29
CA SER A 70 5.08 17.66 -1.65
C SER A 70 4.78 19.10 -1.28
N MET A 71 5.78 19.97 -1.13
CA MET A 71 5.62 21.41 -0.89
C MET A 71 5.73 22.26 -2.16
N SER A 72 5.90 21.65 -3.33
CA SER A 72 6.07 22.41 -4.57
C SER A 72 4.81 23.19 -4.97
N GLY A 73 4.99 24.28 -5.71
CA GLY A 73 3.89 25.09 -6.25
C GLY A 73 3.16 24.43 -7.43
N ASN A 74 3.69 23.32 -7.97
CA ASN A 74 3.01 22.52 -8.99
C ASN A 74 2.06 21.55 -8.27
N ARG A 75 0.75 21.81 -8.37
CA ARG A 75 -0.28 21.09 -7.62
C ARG A 75 -0.23 19.58 -7.87
N GLN A 76 -0.17 19.15 -9.13
CA GLN A 76 -0.19 17.73 -9.50
C GLN A 76 1.05 16.99 -8.99
N VAL A 77 2.23 17.62 -9.11
CA VAL A 77 3.48 17.06 -8.57
C VAL A 77 3.43 16.98 -7.06
N ALA A 78 2.88 18.01 -6.41
CA ALA A 78 2.77 18.06 -4.96
C ALA A 78 1.76 17.05 -4.40
N ALA A 79 0.60 16.86 -5.04
CA ALA A 79 -0.41 15.89 -4.61
C ALA A 79 0.10 14.44 -4.72
N GLN A 80 0.75 14.11 -5.83
CA GLN A 80 1.35 12.78 -6.00
C GLN A 80 2.50 12.56 -5.01
N ALA A 81 3.37 13.56 -4.84
CA ALA A 81 4.46 13.47 -3.87
C ALA A 81 3.95 13.36 -2.42
N ALA A 82 2.90 14.11 -2.06
CA ALA A 82 2.26 14.01 -0.75
C ALA A 82 1.68 12.60 -0.52
N SER A 83 1.04 12.03 -1.53
CA SER A 83 0.49 10.67 -1.46
C SER A 83 1.58 9.61 -1.30
N ASP A 84 2.68 9.72 -2.06
CA ASP A 84 3.84 8.82 -1.97
C ASP A 84 4.49 8.90 -0.58
N VAL A 85 4.75 10.11 -0.09
CA VAL A 85 5.33 10.36 1.24
C VAL A 85 4.38 9.88 2.35
N LEU A 86 3.07 10.11 2.22
CA LEU A 86 2.04 9.64 3.16
C LEU A 86 2.12 8.12 3.34
N MET A 87 2.18 7.34 2.25
CA MET A 87 2.26 5.88 2.33
C MET A 87 3.53 5.40 3.05
N ARG A 88 4.66 6.08 2.82
CA ARG A 88 5.93 5.80 3.49
C ARG A 88 5.85 6.14 4.98
N CYS A 89 5.43 7.36 5.32
CA CYS A 89 5.26 7.81 6.70
C CYS A 89 4.27 6.93 7.46
N LEU A 90 3.21 6.45 6.81
CA LEU A 90 2.25 5.53 7.42
C LEU A 90 2.91 4.20 7.81
N SER A 91 3.76 3.64 6.94
CA SER A 91 4.50 2.41 7.26
C SER A 91 5.49 2.60 8.42
N GLN A 92 6.13 3.77 8.51
CA GLN A 92 7.05 4.10 9.61
C GLN A 92 6.29 4.36 10.92
N ALA A 93 5.19 5.12 10.86
CA ALA A 93 4.39 5.49 12.02
C ALA A 93 3.72 4.27 12.68
N LEU A 94 3.24 3.33 11.87
CA LEU A 94 2.61 2.11 12.40
C LEU A 94 3.62 1.07 12.88
N GLY A 95 4.92 1.23 12.58
CA GLY A 95 5.96 0.23 12.84
C GLY A 95 5.77 -1.10 12.09
N ARG A 96 4.73 -1.20 11.27
CA ARG A 96 4.38 -2.34 10.42
C ARG A 96 3.83 -1.84 9.10
N ARG A 97 3.82 -2.72 8.10
CA ARG A 97 3.20 -2.41 6.82
C ARG A 97 1.68 -2.36 6.96
N PRO A 98 1.02 -1.24 6.59
CA PRO A 98 -0.44 -1.19 6.58
C PRO A 98 -1.02 -2.19 5.57
N VAL A 99 -2.12 -2.82 5.95
CA VAL A 99 -2.86 -3.74 5.08
C VAL A 99 -3.77 -2.92 4.18
N LEU A 100 -3.45 -2.84 2.89
CA LEU A 100 -4.26 -2.14 1.89
C LEU A 100 -4.62 -3.14 0.78
N TYR A 101 -5.90 -3.20 0.43
CA TYR A 101 -6.47 -4.12 -0.54
C TYR A 101 -6.25 -3.65 -1.98
N ARG A 102 -6.85 -4.35 -2.95
CA ARG A 102 -6.81 -3.98 -4.37
C ARG A 102 -7.80 -2.86 -4.67
N GLU A 103 -7.48 -2.04 -5.67
CA GLU A 103 -8.45 -1.10 -6.26
C GLU A 103 -9.71 -1.87 -6.64
N GLY A 104 -10.88 -1.30 -6.32
CA GLY A 104 -12.18 -1.95 -6.58
C GLY A 104 -12.58 -3.08 -5.63
N GLU A 105 -11.76 -3.42 -4.63
CA GLU A 105 -12.16 -4.38 -3.58
C GLU A 105 -13.29 -3.77 -2.72
N ARG A 106 -14.36 -4.54 -2.50
CA ARG A 106 -15.54 -4.05 -1.77
C ARG A 106 -15.32 -3.96 -0.27
N GLU A 107 -14.50 -4.86 0.25
CA GLU A 107 -14.16 -4.86 1.67
C GLU A 107 -13.09 -3.81 1.97
N MET A 108 -13.04 -3.38 3.22
CA MET A 108 -11.99 -2.52 3.74
C MET A 108 -11.25 -3.25 4.84
N SER A 109 -9.92 -3.18 4.81
CA SER A 109 -9.12 -3.61 5.95
C SER A 109 -9.36 -2.68 7.15
N PHE A 110 -8.95 -3.12 8.35
CA PHE A 110 -8.96 -2.27 9.54
C PHE A 110 -8.07 -1.02 9.42
N ASP A 111 -6.99 -1.11 8.63
CA ASP A 111 -6.10 0.02 8.36
C ASP A 111 -6.77 1.01 7.38
N GLU A 112 -7.48 0.50 6.36
CA GLU A 112 -8.26 1.31 5.41
C GLU A 112 -9.43 2.01 6.10
N ALA A 113 -10.19 1.29 6.92
CA ALA A 113 -11.35 1.85 7.63
C ALA A 113 -10.93 2.97 8.59
N TRP A 114 -9.81 2.78 9.30
CA TRP A 114 -9.24 3.80 10.17
C TRP A 114 -8.75 5.02 9.38
N LEU A 115 -8.07 4.81 8.26
CA LEU A 115 -7.56 5.90 7.44
C LEU A 115 -8.71 6.75 6.87
N MET A 116 -9.76 6.10 6.38
CA MET A 116 -10.95 6.80 5.87
C MET A 116 -11.79 7.45 6.98
N ALA A 117 -11.84 6.86 8.18
CA ALA A 117 -12.42 7.55 9.34
C ALA A 117 -11.64 8.82 9.67
N LEU A 118 -10.30 8.75 9.64
CA LEU A 118 -9.44 9.91 9.91
C LEU A 118 -9.60 11.01 8.85
N VAL A 119 -9.63 10.66 7.56
CA VAL A 119 -9.90 11.61 6.47
C VAL A 119 -11.23 12.34 6.70
N ARG A 120 -12.31 11.59 6.96
CA ARG A 120 -13.64 12.16 7.19
C ARG A 120 -13.68 13.07 8.42
N SER A 121 -13.05 12.67 9.53
CA SER A 121 -12.96 13.52 10.72
C SER A 121 -12.19 14.81 10.44
N LEU A 122 -11.11 14.76 9.64
CA LEU A 122 -10.35 15.96 9.28
C LEU A 122 -11.14 16.88 8.34
N GLN A 123 -11.88 16.34 7.38
CA GLN A 123 -12.74 17.13 6.48
C GLN A 123 -13.92 17.77 7.22
N ALA A 124 -14.49 17.07 8.21
CA ALA A 124 -15.58 17.58 9.03
C ALA A 124 -15.14 18.50 10.18
N ASP A 125 -13.83 18.81 10.27
CA ASP A 125 -13.21 19.53 11.40
C ASP A 125 -13.52 18.92 12.79
N ASP A 126 -13.76 17.60 12.83
CA ASP A 126 -13.98 16.85 14.07
C ASP A 126 -12.63 16.50 14.72
N VAL A 127 -12.09 17.51 15.40
CA VAL A 127 -10.80 17.45 16.10
C VAL A 127 -10.78 16.35 17.17
N ALA A 128 -11.90 16.10 17.85
CA ALA A 128 -11.98 15.10 18.90
C ALA A 128 -11.82 13.69 18.35
N SER A 129 -12.59 13.34 17.31
CA SER A 129 -12.47 12.06 16.63
C SER A 129 -11.12 11.89 15.96
N ALA A 130 -10.61 12.92 15.28
CA ALA A 130 -9.28 12.88 14.66
C ALA A 130 -8.17 12.64 15.70
N THR A 131 -8.23 13.32 16.85
CA THR A 131 -7.27 13.14 17.94
C THR A 131 -7.34 11.72 18.50
N PHE A 132 -8.54 11.20 18.75
CA PHE A 132 -8.73 9.82 19.22
C PHE A 132 -8.13 8.80 18.24
N LEU A 133 -8.45 8.93 16.94
CA LEU A 133 -7.93 8.04 15.90
C LEU A 133 -6.41 8.09 15.78
N LEU A 134 -5.80 9.27 15.86
CA LEU A 134 -4.35 9.44 15.85
C LEU A 134 -3.70 8.81 17.09
N HIS A 135 -4.29 9.01 18.28
CA HIS A 135 -3.77 8.43 19.51
C HIS A 135 -3.83 6.89 19.51
N SER A 136 -4.80 6.30 18.82
CA SER A 136 -4.98 4.85 18.79
C SER A 136 -3.88 4.08 18.05
N ARG A 137 -3.17 4.71 17.09
CA ARG A 137 -2.19 4.00 16.22
C ARG A 137 -0.91 4.76 15.91
N VAL A 138 -0.87 6.08 16.09
CA VAL A 138 0.22 6.91 15.60
C VAL A 138 1.04 7.45 16.79
N PRO A 139 2.35 7.21 16.82
CA PRO A 139 3.22 7.77 17.85
C PRO A 139 3.28 9.29 17.73
N LYS A 140 3.42 9.99 18.88
CA LYS A 140 3.28 11.46 18.97
C LYS A 140 4.12 12.24 17.94
N HIS A 141 5.34 11.78 17.66
CA HIS A 141 6.27 12.45 16.74
C HIS A 141 5.81 12.40 15.27
N ALA A 142 5.02 11.40 14.86
CA ALA A 142 4.59 11.24 13.48
C ALA A 142 3.23 11.92 13.17
N ARG A 143 2.47 12.29 14.20
CA ARG A 143 1.07 12.76 14.06
C ARG A 143 0.94 14.01 13.21
N ARG A 144 1.76 15.04 13.48
CA ARG A 144 1.68 16.32 12.76
C ARG A 144 1.93 16.15 11.27
N ASN A 145 2.95 15.37 10.91
CA ASN A 145 3.29 15.11 9.51
C ASN A 145 2.18 14.31 8.81
N LEU A 146 1.64 13.30 9.49
CA LEU A 146 0.53 12.50 8.96
C LEU A 146 -0.72 13.35 8.69
N VAL A 147 -1.11 14.20 9.63
CA VAL A 147 -2.27 15.08 9.47
C VAL A 147 -2.07 16.02 8.29
N PHE A 148 -0.92 16.69 8.20
CA PHE A 148 -0.61 17.61 7.10
C PHE A 148 -0.70 16.93 5.73
N LEU A 149 -0.07 15.76 5.59
CA LEU A 149 -0.08 15.02 4.32
C LEU A 149 -1.48 14.53 3.97
N LEU A 150 -2.23 14.04 4.96
CA LEU A 150 -3.57 13.50 4.74
C LEU A 150 -4.58 14.59 4.36
N GLN A 151 -4.52 15.76 5.00
CA GLN A 151 -5.32 16.93 4.62
C GLN A 151 -5.02 17.35 3.19
N ARG A 152 -3.74 17.48 2.84
CA ARG A 152 -3.33 17.85 1.48
C ARG A 152 -3.82 16.87 0.42
N VAL A 153 -3.78 15.58 0.72
CA VAL A 153 -4.32 14.55 -0.20
C VAL A 153 -5.84 14.70 -0.30
N ALA A 154 -6.55 14.80 0.83
CA ALA A 154 -8.01 14.93 0.83
C ALA A 154 -8.52 16.18 0.09
N GLU A 155 -7.85 17.32 0.27
CA GLU A 155 -8.16 18.58 -0.44
C GLU A 155 -7.99 18.48 -1.95
N ASP A 156 -7.04 17.67 -2.44
CA ASP A 156 -6.86 17.47 -3.87
C ASP A 156 -8.01 16.69 -4.49
N PHE A 157 -8.60 15.74 -3.75
CA PHE A 157 -9.76 14.95 -4.20
C PHE A 157 -11.10 15.67 -4.06
N ASP A 158 -11.21 16.64 -3.17
CA ASP A 158 -12.43 17.46 -3.03
C ASP A 158 -12.58 18.49 -4.17
N GLN A 159 -11.47 18.85 -4.83
CA GLN A 159 -11.45 19.83 -5.92
C GLN A 159 -11.51 19.25 -7.34
N VAL A 160 -11.72 17.93 -7.48
CA VAL A 160 -11.85 17.20 -8.76
C VAL A 160 -13.29 16.77 -8.98
#